data_AF-A0A8C4Q818-F1
#
_entry.id   AF-A0A8C4Q818-F1
#
_cell.length_a   1.000
_cell.length_b   1.000
_cell.length_c   1.000
_cell.angle_alpha   90.00
_cell.angle_beta   90.00
_cell.angle_gamma   90.00
#
_symmetry.space_group_name_H-M   'P 1'
#
loop_
_entity.id
_entity.type
_entity.pdbx_description
1 polymer ?
#
loop_
_entity_poly.entity_id
_entity_poly.type
_entity_poly.pdbx_seq_one_letter_code
_entity_poly.pdbx_strand_id
1 'polypeptide(L)'
;MSYGPKFKNKTEVEPFENIELYNLMCDVLEIDSAPNNGTHGSLNHLLRKPSYIPKFPEELLHPESCQLTTYSSKRIQNQQYNCILRNLYML
;
A
#
# COMPACT_ATOMS: atom_id res chain seq x y z
N MET A 1 7.51 -23.37 4.89
CA MET A 1 8.68 -23.71 5.72
C MET A 1 9.91 -23.11 5.07
N SER A 2 10.69 -22.33 5.80
CA SER A 2 11.97 -21.78 5.33
C SER A 2 13.06 -22.10 6.34
N TYR A 3 14.30 -22.21 5.89
CA TYR A 3 15.46 -22.44 6.74
C TYR A 3 16.67 -21.77 6.11
N GLY A 4 17.44 -21.04 6.91
CA GLY A 4 18.67 -20.44 6.43
C GLY A 4 19.18 -19.28 7.28
N PRO A 5 20.35 -18.72 6.93
CA PRO A 5 21.01 -17.67 7.70
C PRO A 5 20.31 -16.30 7.63
N LYS A 6 19.31 -16.12 6.75
CA LYS A 6 18.57 -14.87 6.63
C LYS A 6 17.21 -14.89 7.34
N PHE A 7 16.64 -16.08 7.55
CA PHE A 7 15.32 -16.26 8.16
C PHE A 7 15.39 -16.30 9.68
N LYS A 8 14.35 -15.85 10.37
CA LYS A 8 14.20 -16.11 11.81
C LYS A 8 13.99 -17.60 12.04
N ASN A 9 14.45 -18.09 13.20
CA ASN A 9 14.32 -19.50 13.57
C ASN A 9 13.15 -19.68 14.52
N LYS A 10 12.48 -20.84 14.46
CA LYS A 10 11.35 -21.21 15.35
C LYS A 10 10.26 -20.13 15.38
N THR A 11 9.91 -19.61 14.21
CA THR A 11 8.88 -18.58 14.04
C THR A 11 7.74 -19.17 13.23
N GLU A 12 6.53 -19.13 13.81
CA GLU A 12 5.28 -19.35 13.10
C GLU A 12 4.76 -17.99 12.65
N VAL A 13 4.19 -17.92 11.44
CA VAL A 13 3.66 -16.71 10.86
C VAL A 13 2.27 -16.95 10.32
N GLU A 14 1.49 -15.88 10.23
CA GLU A 14 0.16 -15.92 9.62
C GLU A 14 0.24 -16.35 8.14
N PRO A 15 -0.85 -16.90 7.59
CA PRO A 15 -0.96 -17.18 6.17
C PRO A 15 -0.67 -15.93 5.34
N PHE A 16 0.04 -16.13 4.23
CA PHE A 16 0.37 -15.09 3.27
C PHE A 16 0.15 -15.61 1.85
N GLU A 17 0.01 -14.70 0.89
CA GLU A 17 -0.19 -15.05 -0.51
C GLU A 17 1.12 -15.42 -1.21
N ASN A 18 1.07 -16.36 -2.15
CA ASN A 18 2.27 -16.83 -2.85
C ASN A 18 2.96 -15.72 -3.68
N ILE A 19 2.23 -14.70 -4.10
CA ILE A 19 2.74 -13.54 -4.84
C ILE A 19 3.79 -12.75 -4.05
N GLU A 20 3.78 -12.85 -2.72
CA GLU A 20 4.73 -12.17 -1.83
C GLU A 20 6.12 -12.84 -1.83
N LEU A 21 6.22 -14.10 -2.27
CA LEU A 21 7.47 -14.86 -2.27
C LEU A 21 8.53 -14.28 -3.21
N TYR A 22 8.12 -13.63 -4.31
CA TYR A 22 9.09 -13.05 -5.26
C TYR A 22 9.94 -11.96 -4.60
N ASN A 23 9.30 -10.99 -3.95
CA ASN A 23 9.99 -9.91 -3.23
C ASN A 23 10.89 -10.48 -2.11
N LEU A 24 10.39 -11.46 -1.35
CA LEU A 24 11.16 -12.12 -0.30
C LEU A 24 12.44 -12.79 -0.84
N MET A 25 12.36 -13.45 -2.00
CA MET A 25 13.52 -14.09 -2.61
C MET A 25 14.53 -13.06 -3.12
N CYS A 26 14.07 -11.93 -3.68
CA CYS A 26 14.95 -10.80 -4.03
C CYS A 26 15.67 -10.25 -2.79
N ASP A 27 14.97 -10.09 -1.66
CA ASP A 27 15.56 -9.64 -0.39
C ASP A 27 16.60 -10.63 0.16
N VAL A 28 16.36 -11.95 0.05
CA VAL A 28 17.31 -12.99 0.46
C VAL A 28 18.58 -12.99 -0.40
N LEU A 29 18.42 -12.72 -1.69
CA LEU A 29 19.51 -12.64 -2.67
C LEU A 29 20.21 -11.28 -2.71
N GLU A 30 19.67 -10.28 -1.99
CA GLU A 30 20.16 -8.89 -1.97
C GLU A 30 20.17 -8.25 -3.37
N ILE A 31 19.10 -8.45 -4.14
CA ILE A 31 18.89 -7.84 -5.47
C ILE A 31 17.59 -7.04 -5.51
N ASP A 32 17.50 -6.10 -6.46
CA ASP A 32 16.27 -5.33 -6.68
C ASP A 32 15.18 -6.18 -7.36
N SER A 33 13.95 -6.04 -6.87
CA SER A 33 12.79 -6.69 -7.46
C SER A 33 12.28 -5.93 -8.69
N ALA A 34 11.84 -6.65 -9.72
CA ALA A 34 11.10 -6.05 -10.82
C ALA A 34 9.65 -5.75 -10.41
N PRO A 35 8.91 -4.87 -11.12
CA PRO A 35 7.50 -4.60 -10.83
C PRO A 35 6.66 -5.89 -10.80
N ASN A 36 5.93 -6.10 -9.71
CA ASN A 36 5.12 -7.30 -9.47
C ASN A 36 3.91 -6.97 -8.57
N ASN A 37 3.01 -7.93 -8.36
CA ASN A 37 1.78 -7.74 -7.59
C ASN A 37 1.94 -7.93 -6.07
N GLY A 38 3.10 -8.37 -5.60
CA GLY A 38 3.36 -8.52 -4.16
C GLY A 38 3.64 -7.18 -3.48
N THR A 39 3.27 -7.08 -2.21
CA THR A 39 3.54 -5.91 -1.37
C THR A 39 4.94 -6.01 -0.76
N HIS A 40 5.96 -5.40 -1.39
CA HIS A 40 7.34 -5.47 -0.90
C HIS A 40 7.44 -5.01 0.57
N GLY A 41 8.01 -5.85 1.41
CA GLY A 41 8.14 -5.63 2.85
C GLY A 41 7.06 -6.28 3.71
N SER A 42 5.96 -6.80 3.13
CA SER A 42 4.92 -7.54 3.85
C SER A 42 5.49 -8.71 4.67
N LEU A 43 6.47 -9.41 4.10
CA LEU A 43 7.14 -10.58 4.67
C LEU A 43 8.43 -10.26 5.44
N ASN A 44 8.73 -8.98 5.71
CA ASN A 44 9.94 -8.59 6.47
C ASN A 44 10.03 -9.26 7.86
N HIS A 45 8.89 -9.58 8.45
CA HIS A 45 8.81 -10.24 9.75
C HIS A 45 9.41 -11.65 9.74
N LEU A 46 9.60 -12.27 8.58
CA LEU A 46 10.32 -13.55 8.39
C LEU A 46 11.85 -13.41 8.45
N LEU A 47 12.39 -12.22 8.15
CA LEU A 47 13.83 -12.00 8.01
C LEU A 47 14.44 -11.50 9.33
N ARG A 48 15.67 -11.95 9.63
CA ARG A 48 16.42 -11.45 10.80
C ARG A 48 16.87 -10.00 10.61
N LYS A 49 17.23 -9.64 9.38
CA LYS A 49 17.64 -8.30 8.98
C LYS A 49 17.01 -7.98 7.62
N PRO A 50 15.88 -7.27 7.58
CA PRO A 50 15.26 -6.84 6.33
C PRO A 50 16.18 -5.88 5.56
N SER A 51 16.31 -6.08 4.25
CA SER A 51 17.00 -5.20 3.30
C SER A 51 16.15 -3.99 2.93
N TYR A 52 14.85 -4.19 2.78
CA TYR A 52 13.88 -3.17 2.38
C TYR A 52 13.08 -2.63 3.57
N ILE A 53 12.95 -1.30 3.66
CA ILE A 53 12.12 -0.62 4.66
C ILE A 53 10.97 0.06 3.91
N PRO A 54 9.73 -0.47 3.97
CA PRO A 54 8.59 0.12 3.29
C PRO A 54 8.31 1.52 3.84
N LYS A 55 7.91 2.42 2.94
CA LYS A 55 7.43 3.76 3.27
C LYS A 55 5.98 3.86 2.83
N PHE A 56 5.21 4.70 3.51
CA PHE A 56 3.88 5.05 3.03
C PHE A 56 4.00 5.74 1.68
N PRO A 57 3.10 5.43 0.73
CA PRO A 57 3.05 6.13 -0.55
C PRO A 57 2.76 7.61 -0.28
N GLU A 58 3.36 8.47 -1.10
CA GLU A 58 3.09 9.91 -1.05
C GLU A 58 1.66 10.17 -1.51
N GLU A 59 0.94 11.01 -0.76
CA GLU A 59 -0.38 11.47 -1.15
C GLU A 59 -0.24 12.35 -2.39
N LEU A 60 -0.79 11.91 -3.53
CA LEU A 60 -0.68 12.67 -4.77
C LEU A 60 -1.61 13.89 -4.80
N LEU A 61 -2.72 13.80 -4.07
CA LEU A 61 -3.71 14.85 -3.96
C LEU A 61 -3.64 15.46 -2.57
N HIS A 62 -4.01 16.72 -2.47
CA HIS A 62 -4.19 17.36 -1.18
C HIS A 62 -5.69 17.42 -0.90
N PRO A 63 -6.12 17.32 0.37
CA PRO A 63 -7.52 17.42 0.72
C PRO A 63 -8.08 18.76 0.24
N GLU A 64 -9.01 18.72 -0.73
CA GLU A 64 -9.69 19.92 -1.21
C GLU A 64 -10.77 20.35 -0.21
N SER A 65 -10.78 21.63 0.16
CA SER A 65 -11.82 22.17 1.02
C SER A 65 -13.11 22.38 0.23
N CYS A 66 -14.09 21.49 0.40
CA CYS A 66 -15.43 21.70 -0.17
C CYS A 66 -16.22 22.68 0.73
N GLN A 67 -16.34 23.94 0.32
CA GLN A 67 -17.16 24.92 1.03
C GLN A 67 -18.66 24.64 0.78
N LEU A 68 -19.41 24.43 1.86
CA LEU A 68 -20.87 24.31 1.80
C LEU A 68 -21.48 25.70 1.60
N THR A 69 -21.72 26.09 0.34
CA THR A 69 -22.47 27.32 0.05
C THR A 69 -23.97 27.05 0.21
N THR A 70 -24.60 27.63 1.23
CA THR A 70 -26.06 27.59 1.40
C THR A 70 -26.75 28.50 0.39
N TYR A 71 -26.98 28.04 -0.85
CA TYR A 71 -27.75 28.79 -1.84
C TYR A 71 -28.75 27.90 -2.58
N SER A 72 -30.00 28.37 -2.68
CA SER A 72 -31.21 27.63 -3.12
C SER A 72 -31.29 27.29 -4.62
N SER A 73 -30.19 27.41 -5.37
CA SER A 73 -30.17 27.18 -6.80
C SER A 73 -29.85 25.73 -7.15
N LYS A 74 -30.78 25.05 -7.85
CA LYS A 74 -30.64 23.66 -8.32
C LYS A 74 -29.41 23.40 -9.20
N ARG A 75 -28.84 24.43 -9.85
CA ARG A 75 -27.58 24.31 -10.62
C ARG A 75 -26.35 24.18 -9.73
N ILE A 76 -26.32 24.88 -8.59
CA ILE A 76 -25.17 24.88 -7.67
C ILE A 76 -25.20 23.63 -6.79
N GLN A 77 -26.37 23.11 -6.44
CA GLN A 77 -26.50 21.81 -5.79
C GLN A 77 -25.83 20.69 -6.61
N ASN A 78 -26.04 20.64 -7.93
CA ASN A 78 -25.36 19.67 -8.81
C ASN A 78 -23.83 19.81 -8.76
N GLN A 79 -23.31 21.05 -8.68
CA GLN A 79 -21.87 21.29 -8.60
C GLN A 79 -21.29 20.87 -7.24
N GLN A 80 -22.02 21.08 -6.13
CA GLN A 80 -21.63 20.61 -4.81
C GLN A 80 -21.66 19.07 -4.71
N TYR A 81 -22.69 18.42 -5.25
CA TYR A 81 -22.74 16.95 -5.34
C TYR A 81 -21.57 16.41 -6.18
N ASN A 82 -21.19 17.08 -7.27
CA ASN A 82 -20.05 16.67 -8.09
C ASN A 82 -18.70 16.80 -7.37
N CYS A 83 -18.54 17.78 -6.47
CA CYS A 83 -17.34 17.90 -5.64
C CYS A 83 -17.24 16.76 -4.62
N ILE A 84 -18.37 16.41 -3.98
CA ILE A 84 -18.43 15.27 -3.05
C ILE A 84 -18.19 13.95 -3.79
N LEU A 85 -18.80 13.76 -4.96
CA LEU A 85 -18.66 12.52 -5.73
C LEU A 85 -17.27 12.36 -6.35
N ARG A 86 -16.58 13.45 -6.75
CA ARG A 86 -15.18 13.37 -7.20
C ARG A 86 -14.24 12.81 -6.13
N ASN A 87 -14.53 13.06 -4.84
CA ASN A 87 -13.79 12.48 -3.73
C ASN A 87 -14.15 11.01 -3.44
N LEU A 88 -15.27 10.49 -3.97
CA LEU A 88 -15.66 9.08 -3.80
C LEU A 88 -15.19 8.17 -4.95
N TYR A 89 -14.85 8.72 -6.13
CA TYR A 89 -14.47 7.95 -7.32
C TYR A 89 -12.98 8.10 -7.71
N MET A 90 -12.14 8.67 -6.85
CA MET A 90 -10.68 8.69 -7.01
C MET A 90 -10.05 7.60 -6.14
N LEU A 91 -10.29 6.35 -6.51
CA LEU A 91 -9.47 5.17 -6.18
C LEU A 91 -9.26 4.37 -7.46
#